data_AF-A0A0F8A0Y5-F1
#
_entry.id   AF-A0A0F8A0Y5-F1
#
_cell.length_a   1.000
_cell.length_b   1.000
_cell.length_c   1.000
_cell.angle_alpha   90.00
_cell.angle_beta   90.00
_cell.angle_gamma   90.00
#
_symmetry.space_group_name_H-M   'P 1'
#
loop_
_entity.id
_entity.type
_entity.pdbx_description
1 polymer ?
#
loop_
_entity_poly.entity_id
_entity_poly.type
_entity_poly.pdbx_seq_one_letter_code
_entity_poly.pdbx_strand_id
1 'polypeptide(L)'
;MCFTTERFPEQASNLLLVNKINQALGIEKERLYVGLYVRGSVPKMPDGEDEFHWAFLAGPKHHPKSGSRHIMYHAKEKLVVSGNPPQLRPEWQYCNDSNRAGMLLIRIVVGKIMDHDRLEQIFRTVPLRTEEPDWNCVLWMEDAFQRVLDDGHAIASNVPTWDSVRRKALWYVSHKKEAHRFDGKDSSIIFDPMKPATWDMLTDTETTP
;
A
#
# COMPACT_ATOMS: atom_id res chain seq x y z
N MET A 1 -18.68 29.77 41.61
CA MET A 1 -19.11 29.28 40.28
C MET A 1 -17.86 28.99 39.47
N CYS A 2 -17.67 27.73 39.09
CA CYS A 2 -16.48 27.26 38.40
C CYS A 2 -16.74 27.34 36.88
N PHE A 3 -15.98 28.16 36.16
CA PHE A 3 -15.96 28.12 34.70
C PHE A 3 -14.70 27.38 34.26
N THR A 4 -14.86 26.11 33.93
CA THR A 4 -13.84 25.31 33.25
C THR A 4 -13.74 25.79 31.80
N THR A 5 -12.71 26.59 31.49
CA THR A 5 -12.28 26.77 30.09
C THR A 5 -11.76 25.44 29.58
N GLU A 6 -12.50 24.80 28.67
CA GLU A 6 -12.00 23.70 27.86
C GLU A 6 -10.81 24.19 27.04
N ARG A 7 -9.60 23.90 27.52
CA ARG A 7 -8.38 24.07 26.72
C ARG A 7 -8.38 22.96 25.66
N PHE A 8 -8.89 23.27 24.48
CA PHE A 8 -8.55 22.51 23.30
C PHE A 8 -7.03 22.59 23.10
N PRO A 9 -6.30 21.47 22.93
CA PRO A 9 -4.86 21.50 22.76
C PRO A 9 -4.51 22.27 21.47
N GLU A 10 -3.64 23.29 21.59
CA GLU A 10 -3.14 24.15 20.50
C GLU A 10 -2.75 23.37 19.23
N GLN A 11 -2.27 22.14 19.37
CA GLN A 11 -1.91 21.24 18.27
C GLN A 11 -3.08 20.90 17.34
N ALA A 12 -4.30 20.72 17.86
CA ALA A 12 -5.48 20.41 17.05
C ALA A 12 -5.91 21.61 16.17
N SER A 13 -5.72 22.83 16.69
CA SER A 13 -6.04 24.07 15.98
C SER A 13 -5.07 24.34 14.82
N ASN A 14 -3.78 24.04 15.02
CA ASN A 14 -2.75 24.15 13.98
C ASN A 14 -2.97 23.13 12.85
N LEU A 15 -3.39 21.90 13.19
CA LEU A 15 -3.65 20.87 12.18
C LEU A 15 -4.80 21.24 11.24
N LEU A 16 -5.87 21.87 11.75
CA LEU A 16 -6.99 22.35 10.95
C LEU A 16 -6.57 23.49 10.01
N LEU A 17 -5.75 24.42 10.49
CA LEU A 17 -5.23 25.53 9.68
C LEU A 17 -4.30 25.04 8.57
N VAL A 18 -3.36 24.16 8.89
CA VAL A 18 -2.45 23.53 7.91
C VAL A 18 -3.22 22.73 6.87
N ASN A 19 -4.24 21.99 7.28
CA ASN A 19 -5.11 21.26 6.36
C ASN A 19 -5.88 22.19 5.41
N LYS A 20 -6.32 23.36 5.87
CA LYS A 20 -6.98 24.37 5.04
C LYS A 20 -6.00 25.06 4.07
N ILE A 21 -4.78 25.35 4.52
CA ILE A 21 -3.72 25.93 3.68
C ILE A 21 -3.30 24.93 2.60
N ASN A 22 -3.05 23.66 2.95
CA ASN A 22 -2.71 22.61 1.97
C ASN A 22 -3.83 22.41 0.95
N GLN A 23 -5.09 22.49 1.38
CA GLN A 23 -6.25 22.43 0.48
C GLN A 23 -6.31 23.66 -0.45
N ALA A 24 -5.99 24.86 0.06
CA ALA A 24 -5.95 26.09 -0.74
C ALA A 24 -4.77 26.14 -1.73
N LEU A 25 -3.64 25.52 -1.38
CA LEU A 25 -2.45 25.40 -2.22
C LEU A 25 -2.51 24.24 -3.21
N GLY A 26 -3.59 23.45 -3.23
CA GLY A 26 -3.72 22.28 -4.11
C GLY A 26 -2.76 21.13 -3.77
N ILE A 27 -2.20 21.12 -2.55
CA ILE A 27 -1.39 20.00 -2.05
C ILE A 27 -2.36 18.87 -1.72
N GLU A 28 -2.53 17.93 -2.67
CA GLU A 28 -3.35 16.74 -2.43
C GLU A 28 -2.75 15.94 -1.27
N LYS A 29 -3.59 15.57 -0.31
CA LYS A 29 -3.13 14.78 0.83
C LYS A 29 -2.74 13.39 0.35
N GLU A 30 -1.45 13.09 0.38
CA GLU A 30 -0.95 11.79 -0.02
C GLU A 30 -1.25 10.72 1.04
N ARG A 31 -1.40 9.49 0.56
CA ARG A 31 -1.69 8.30 1.35
C ARG A 31 -0.74 7.20 0.93
N LEU A 32 -0.31 6.45 1.94
CA LEU A 32 0.35 5.18 1.74
C LEU A 32 -0.73 4.11 1.77
N TYR A 33 -0.76 3.30 0.72
CA TYR A 33 -1.63 2.14 0.62
C TYR A 33 -0.80 0.86 0.50
N VAL A 34 -1.40 -0.26 0.88
CA VAL A 34 -1.00 -1.60 0.44
C VAL A 34 -1.96 -2.06 -0.66
N GLY A 35 -1.44 -2.50 -1.79
CA GLY A 35 -2.21 -3.06 -2.91
C GLY A 35 -1.98 -4.56 -3.06
N LEU A 36 -3.06 -5.30 -3.32
CA LEU A 36 -2.98 -6.71 -3.72
C LEU A 36 -3.32 -6.85 -5.20
N TYR A 37 -2.42 -7.48 -5.93
CA TYR A 37 -2.52 -7.69 -7.37
C TYR A 37 -2.69 -9.16 -7.71
N VAL A 38 -3.33 -9.43 -8.85
CA VAL A 38 -3.40 -10.76 -9.43
C VAL A 38 -1.99 -11.32 -9.63
N ARG A 39 -1.77 -12.56 -9.20
CA ARG A 39 -0.54 -13.32 -9.40
C ARG A 39 -0.89 -14.73 -9.88
N GLY A 40 -0.12 -15.24 -10.84
CA GLY A 40 -0.41 -16.51 -11.52
C GLY A 40 0.38 -17.71 -10.99
N SER A 41 1.02 -17.61 -9.83
CA SER A 41 1.85 -18.68 -9.25
C SER A 41 1.10 -19.44 -8.17
N VAL A 42 1.47 -20.70 -7.96
CA VAL A 42 0.96 -21.51 -6.84
C VAL A 42 1.45 -20.90 -5.51
N PRO A 43 0.56 -20.58 -4.57
CA PRO A 43 0.94 -20.09 -3.24
C PRO A 43 1.80 -21.10 -2.48
N LYS A 44 2.77 -20.62 -1.74
CA LYS A 44 3.68 -21.40 -0.89
C LYS A 44 3.63 -20.96 0.57
N MET A 45 3.17 -19.75 0.87
CA MET A 45 3.06 -19.26 2.24
C MET A 45 1.85 -19.89 2.95
N PRO A 46 1.93 -20.12 4.27
CA PRO A 46 0.92 -20.89 5.02
C PRO A 46 -0.50 -20.33 4.94
N ASP A 47 -0.66 -19.01 4.93
CA ASP A 47 -1.98 -18.35 4.93
C ASP A 47 -2.38 -17.88 3.52
N GLY A 48 -1.66 -18.34 2.49
CA GLY A 48 -1.90 -17.97 1.09
C GLY A 48 -1.52 -16.53 0.76
N GLU A 49 -0.64 -15.90 1.54
CA GLU A 49 -0.28 -14.49 1.34
C GLU A 49 0.32 -14.25 -0.04
N ASP A 50 1.13 -15.20 -0.51
CA ASP A 50 1.78 -15.16 -1.81
C ASP A 50 0.89 -15.63 -2.97
N GLU A 51 -0.41 -15.87 -2.74
CA GLU A 51 -1.43 -15.93 -3.81
C GLU A 51 -1.54 -14.60 -4.56
N PHE A 52 -1.15 -13.50 -3.92
CA PHE A 52 -1.16 -12.16 -4.49
C PHE A 52 0.26 -11.64 -4.69
N HIS A 53 0.38 -10.69 -5.62
CA HIS A 53 1.56 -9.81 -5.65
C HIS A 53 1.28 -8.60 -4.76
N TRP A 54 2.19 -8.30 -3.83
CA TRP A 54 2.04 -7.19 -2.88
C TRP A 54 2.89 -6.01 -3.29
N ALA A 55 2.35 -4.81 -3.11
CA ALA A 55 3.08 -3.56 -3.33
C ALA A 55 2.58 -2.46 -2.41
N PHE A 56 3.45 -1.50 -2.08
CA PHE A 56 3.01 -0.21 -1.57
C PHE A 56 2.59 0.68 -2.73
N LEU A 57 1.60 1.52 -2.48
CA LEU A 57 1.17 2.58 -3.39
C LEU A 57 1.27 3.91 -2.66
N ALA A 58 2.03 4.84 -3.19
CA ALA A 58 1.98 6.24 -2.78
C ALA A 58 1.15 7.02 -3.79
N GLY A 59 0.20 7.82 -3.32
CA GLY A 59 -0.61 8.63 -4.20
C GLY A 59 -1.67 9.45 -3.45
N PRO A 60 -2.48 10.20 -4.20
CA PRO A 60 -3.42 11.13 -3.60
C PRO A 60 -4.59 10.42 -2.92
N LYS A 61 -5.07 10.97 -1.80
CA LYS A 61 -6.25 10.49 -1.06
C LYS A 61 -7.47 10.31 -1.95
N HIS A 62 -7.70 11.27 -2.85
CA HIS A 62 -8.82 11.26 -3.78
C HIS A 62 -8.28 10.95 -5.18
N HIS A 63 -8.92 10.01 -5.89
CA HIS A 63 -8.55 9.79 -7.28
C HIS A 63 -8.94 11.02 -8.11
N PRO A 64 -7.97 11.68 -8.79
CA PRO A 64 -8.29 12.67 -9.79
C PRO A 64 -9.03 12.01 -10.95
N LYS A 65 -9.95 12.76 -11.56
CA LYS A 65 -10.78 12.31 -12.69
C LYS A 65 -9.96 11.89 -13.91
N SER A 66 -8.72 12.37 -14.03
CA SER A 66 -7.72 11.91 -15.00
C SER A 66 -6.72 10.98 -14.31
N GLY A 67 -7.07 9.70 -14.17
CA GLY A 67 -6.27 8.59 -13.61
C GLY A 67 -5.03 8.96 -12.80
N SER A 68 -5.08 8.90 -11.47
CA SER A 68 -3.85 9.09 -10.67
C SER A 68 -2.87 7.95 -10.83
N ARG A 69 -1.65 8.38 -11.15
CA ARG A 69 -0.37 7.67 -11.16
C ARG A 69 0.07 7.41 -9.73
N HIS A 70 -0.53 6.43 -9.05
CA HIS A 70 0.11 5.95 -7.83
C HIS A 70 1.50 5.42 -8.21
N ILE A 71 2.51 5.76 -7.41
CA ILE A 71 3.83 5.15 -7.52
C ILE A 71 3.74 3.82 -6.80
N MET A 72 4.06 2.74 -7.50
CA MET A 72 4.04 1.38 -7.01
C MET A 72 5.44 0.96 -6.60
N TYR A 73 5.64 0.73 -5.31
CA TYR A 73 6.90 0.23 -4.75
C TYR A 73 6.76 -1.25 -4.44
N HIS A 74 7.62 -2.06 -5.04
CA HIS A 74 7.57 -3.51 -4.86
C HIS A 74 8.92 -4.18 -5.11
N ALA A 75 9.11 -5.35 -4.50
CA ALA A 75 10.10 -6.32 -4.95
C ALA A 75 9.49 -7.28 -5.96
N LYS A 76 10.14 -7.49 -7.10
CA LYS A 76 9.74 -8.49 -8.10
C LYS A 76 10.93 -9.32 -8.57
N GLU A 77 10.68 -10.59 -8.84
CA GLU A 77 11.64 -11.46 -9.48
C GLU A 77 11.79 -11.09 -10.96
N LYS A 78 13.03 -11.03 -11.44
CA LYS A 78 13.35 -10.91 -12.87
C LYS A 78 14.37 -11.97 -13.25
N LEU A 79 14.22 -12.52 -14.46
CA LEU A 79 15.27 -13.33 -15.05
C LEU A 79 16.39 -12.40 -15.53
N VAL A 80 17.59 -12.63 -15.03
CA VAL A 80 18.80 -11.93 -15.48
C VAL A 80 19.81 -12.94 -16.03
N VAL A 81 20.70 -12.46 -16.90
CA VAL A 81 21.82 -13.25 -17.41
C VAL A 81 23.05 -12.90 -16.58
N SER A 82 23.54 -13.84 -15.78
CA SER A 82 24.71 -13.66 -14.91
C SER A 82 25.60 -14.91 -14.86
N GLY A 83 26.83 -14.76 -14.37
CA GLY A 83 27.83 -15.85 -14.28
C GLY A 83 28.75 -16.02 -15.49
N ASN A 84 29.71 -16.94 -15.37
CA ASN A 84 30.60 -17.37 -16.45
C ASN A 84 30.73 -18.91 -16.45
N PRO A 85 30.19 -19.64 -17.45
CA PRO A 85 29.47 -19.13 -18.63
C PRO A 85 28.13 -18.46 -18.26
N PRO A 86 27.59 -17.55 -19.11
CA PRO A 86 26.34 -16.84 -18.83
C PRO A 86 25.16 -17.80 -18.68
N GLN A 87 24.38 -17.63 -17.60
CA GLN A 87 23.19 -18.43 -17.30
C GLN A 87 22.02 -17.52 -16.93
N LEU A 88 20.80 -17.92 -17.30
CA LEU A 88 19.59 -17.28 -16.82
C LEU A 88 19.35 -17.67 -15.36
N ARG A 89 19.20 -16.67 -14.49
CA ARG A 89 18.91 -16.87 -13.06
C ARG A 89 17.82 -15.90 -12.62
N PRO A 90 16.90 -16.34 -11.74
CA PRO A 90 15.97 -15.43 -11.09
C PRO A 90 16.73 -14.58 -10.08
N GLU A 91 16.54 -13.27 -10.14
CA GLU A 91 17.04 -12.33 -9.14
C GLU A 91 15.91 -11.38 -8.72
N TRP A 92 15.82 -11.12 -7.42
CA TRP A 92 14.87 -10.15 -6.89
C TRP A 92 15.38 -8.72 -7.12
N GLN A 93 14.47 -7.83 -7.52
CA GLN A 93 14.74 -6.43 -7.74
C GLN A 93 13.69 -5.55 -7.08
N TYR A 94 14.14 -4.51 -6.39
CA TYR A 94 13.29 -3.37 -6.03
C TYR A 94 12.92 -2.58 -7.29
N CYS A 95 11.66 -2.15 -7.39
CA CYS A 95 11.16 -1.35 -8.50
C CYS A 95 10.18 -0.28 -7.98
N ASN A 96 10.19 0.89 -8.62
CA ASN A 96 9.24 1.99 -8.44
C ASN A 96 8.56 2.31 -9.79
N ASP A 97 7.50 1.57 -10.12
CA ASP A 97 6.82 1.69 -11.41
C ASP A 97 5.52 2.51 -11.27
N SER A 98 4.89 2.87 -12.39
CA SER A 98 3.50 3.34 -12.36
C SER A 98 2.54 2.20 -11.98
N ASN A 99 1.50 2.51 -11.19
CA ASN A 99 0.50 1.53 -10.79
C ASN A 99 -0.15 0.80 -11.97
N ARG A 100 -0.26 -0.53 -11.85
CA ARG A 100 -0.91 -1.43 -12.79
C ARG A 100 -2.39 -1.60 -12.45
N ALA A 101 -3.17 -0.55 -12.65
CA ALA A 101 -4.57 -0.48 -12.22
C ALA A 101 -5.43 -1.69 -12.68
N GLY A 102 -5.22 -2.19 -13.91
CA GLY A 102 -5.95 -3.35 -14.45
C GLY A 102 -5.71 -4.68 -13.73
N MET A 103 -4.67 -4.79 -12.90
CA MET A 103 -4.36 -6.01 -12.13
C MET A 103 -4.61 -5.85 -10.63
N LEU A 104 -4.99 -4.65 -10.18
CA LEU A 104 -5.19 -4.33 -8.76
C LEU A 104 -6.57 -4.83 -8.31
N LEU A 105 -6.58 -5.75 -7.33
CA LEU A 105 -7.82 -6.32 -6.79
C LEU A 105 -8.40 -5.43 -5.69
N ILE A 106 -7.57 -5.14 -4.69
CA ILE A 106 -7.90 -4.29 -3.55
C ILE A 106 -6.73 -3.38 -3.21
N ARG A 107 -7.02 -2.30 -2.50
CA ARG A 107 -5.98 -1.56 -1.77
C ARG A 107 -6.48 -1.15 -0.39
N ILE A 108 -5.54 -0.90 0.51
CA ILE A 108 -5.82 -0.57 1.89
C ILE A 108 -5.01 0.65 2.30
N VAL A 109 -5.65 1.69 2.84
CA VAL A 109 -4.95 2.85 3.41
C VAL A 109 -4.28 2.42 4.72
N VAL A 110 -2.97 2.64 4.82
CA VAL A 110 -2.18 2.26 6.01
C VAL A 110 -1.46 3.44 6.67
N GLY A 111 -1.42 4.60 6.02
CA GLY A 111 -0.82 5.81 6.58
C GLY A 111 -1.04 7.06 5.74
N LYS A 112 -0.74 8.22 6.32
CA LYS A 112 -0.69 9.51 5.62
C LYS A 112 0.76 9.86 5.35
N ILE A 113 1.13 10.11 4.10
CA ILE A 113 2.51 10.45 3.75
C ILE A 113 2.76 11.89 4.19
N MET A 114 3.87 12.12 4.90
CA MET A 114 4.32 13.44 5.35
C MET A 114 5.58 13.88 4.60
N ASP A 115 6.44 12.94 4.24
CA ASP A 115 7.69 13.16 3.51
C ASP A 115 7.86 12.02 2.48
N HIS A 116 7.58 12.33 1.22
CA HIS A 116 7.58 11.35 0.12
C HIS A 116 9.00 10.90 -0.23
N ASP A 117 9.94 11.84 -0.32
CA ASP A 117 11.34 11.55 -0.68
C ASP A 117 11.99 10.64 0.37
N ARG A 118 11.68 10.90 1.65
CA ARG A 118 12.12 10.04 2.76
C ARG A 118 11.50 8.65 2.69
N LEU A 119 10.20 8.54 2.38
CA LEU A 119 9.53 7.26 2.18
C LEU A 119 10.20 6.45 1.05
N GLU A 120 10.47 7.10 -0.09
CA GLU A 120 11.14 6.46 -1.23
C GLU A 120 12.55 6.01 -0.85
N GLN A 121 13.31 6.83 -0.12
CA GLN A 121 14.64 6.48 0.36
C GLN A 121 14.62 5.26 1.29
N ILE A 122 13.63 5.17 2.19
CA ILE A 122 13.45 3.99 3.05
C ILE A 122 13.23 2.75 2.19
N PHE A 123 12.26 2.78 1.26
CA PHE A 123 11.94 1.62 0.43
C PHE A 123 13.11 1.17 -0.45
N ARG A 124 13.85 2.12 -1.03
CA ARG A 124 15.02 1.82 -1.88
C ARG A 124 16.16 1.15 -1.13
N THR A 125 16.25 1.33 0.19
CA THR A 125 17.35 0.79 1.01
C THR A 125 16.99 -0.51 1.73
N VAL A 126 15.77 -1.02 1.55
CA VAL A 126 15.37 -2.32 2.09
C VAL A 126 16.21 -3.42 1.42
N PRO A 127 16.95 -4.24 2.18
CA PRO A 127 17.75 -5.33 1.63
C PRO A 127 16.90 -6.34 0.86
N LEU A 128 17.39 -6.75 -0.31
CA LEU A 128 16.84 -7.87 -1.07
C LEU A 128 17.62 -9.12 -0.69
N ARG A 129 16.92 -10.19 -0.31
CA ARG A 129 17.55 -11.43 0.16
C ARG A 129 17.46 -12.50 -0.93
N THR A 130 18.18 -12.28 -2.03
CA THR A 130 18.11 -13.12 -3.24
C THR A 130 18.49 -14.58 -2.99
N GLU A 131 19.30 -14.84 -1.97
CA GLU A 131 19.80 -16.18 -1.63
C GLU A 131 18.84 -16.97 -0.72
N GLU A 132 17.77 -16.35 -0.20
CA GLU A 132 16.79 -17.00 0.67
C GLU A 132 15.64 -17.59 -0.19
N PRO A 133 15.48 -18.92 -0.29
CA PRO A 133 14.51 -19.54 -1.20
C PRO A 133 13.04 -19.18 -0.93
N ASP A 134 12.72 -18.89 0.32
CA ASP A 134 11.37 -18.53 0.76
C ASP A 134 11.12 -17.02 0.74
N TRP A 135 12.14 -16.22 0.39
CA TRP A 135 12.03 -14.78 0.32
C TRP A 135 11.15 -14.32 -0.85
N ASN A 136 10.26 -13.36 -0.57
CA ASN A 136 9.29 -12.91 -1.56
C ASN A 136 8.82 -11.46 -1.30
N CYS A 137 7.90 -10.97 -2.13
CA CYS A 137 7.37 -9.61 -2.01
C CYS A 137 6.65 -9.31 -0.68
N VAL A 138 6.05 -10.31 -0.02
CA VAL A 138 5.39 -10.15 1.29
C VAL A 138 6.43 -9.86 2.37
N LEU A 139 7.54 -10.59 2.36
CA LEU A 139 8.65 -10.39 3.30
C LEU A 139 9.39 -9.08 3.06
N TRP A 140 9.54 -8.66 1.80
CA TRP A 140 10.04 -7.31 1.50
C TRP A 140 9.11 -6.22 2.08
N MET A 141 7.79 -6.38 1.91
CA MET A 141 6.82 -5.41 2.43
C MET A 141 6.85 -5.33 3.95
N GLU A 142 7.04 -6.45 4.64
CA GLU A 142 7.23 -6.51 6.10
C GLU A 142 8.42 -5.69 6.55
N ASP A 143 9.61 -5.97 6.00
CA ASP A 143 10.84 -5.24 6.31
C ASP A 143 10.70 -3.75 6.03
N ALA A 144 10.12 -3.42 4.88
CA ALA A 144 9.90 -2.06 4.42
C ALA A 144 8.93 -1.30 5.35
N PHE A 145 7.81 -1.92 5.74
CA PHE A 145 6.86 -1.29 6.64
C PHE A 145 7.46 -1.07 8.03
N GLN A 146 8.17 -2.06 8.56
CA GLN A 146 8.84 -1.92 9.85
C GLN A 146 9.82 -0.74 9.83
N ARG A 147 10.63 -0.59 8.78
CA ARG A 147 11.54 0.55 8.63
C ARG A 147 10.82 1.89 8.54
N VAL A 148 9.64 1.94 7.91
CA VAL A 148 8.82 3.16 7.88
C VAL A 148 8.27 3.50 9.27
N LEU A 149 7.88 2.50 10.07
CA LEU A 149 7.44 2.70 11.44
C LEU A 149 8.59 3.15 12.35
N ASP A 150 9.75 2.51 12.24
CA ASP A 150 10.96 2.85 13.00
C ASP A 150 11.47 4.25 12.66
N ASP A 151 11.35 4.64 11.38
CA ASP A 151 11.67 5.98 10.92
C ASP A 151 10.81 7.04 11.61
N GLY A 152 9.48 6.83 11.68
CA GLY A 152 8.55 7.71 12.40
C GLY A 152 8.36 9.12 11.81
N HIS A 153 9.00 9.44 10.68
CA HIS A 153 8.94 10.77 10.06
C HIS A 153 8.38 10.75 8.63
N ALA A 154 8.47 9.64 7.91
CA ALA A 154 7.96 9.51 6.55
C ALA A 154 6.42 9.51 6.47
N ILE A 155 5.74 8.92 7.47
CA ILE A 155 4.28 8.84 7.53
C ILE A 155 3.73 9.24 8.90
N ALA A 156 2.50 9.76 8.92
CA ALA A 156 1.72 10.06 10.11
C ALA A 156 0.37 9.34 10.10
N SER A 157 -0.30 9.24 11.26
CA SER A 157 -1.56 8.49 11.43
C SER A 157 -1.49 7.13 10.73
N ASN A 158 -0.66 6.23 11.25
CA ASN A 158 -0.36 4.95 10.62
C ASN A 158 -0.99 3.77 11.38
N VAL A 159 -1.11 2.64 10.69
CA VAL A 159 -1.42 1.35 11.30
C VAL A 159 -0.18 0.86 12.05
N PRO A 160 -0.31 0.33 13.28
CA PRO A 160 0.83 0.12 14.17
C PRO A 160 1.71 -1.08 13.82
N THR A 161 1.22 -2.07 13.06
CA THR A 161 1.99 -3.29 12.76
C THR A 161 1.73 -3.81 11.35
N TRP A 162 2.76 -4.41 10.75
CA TRP A 162 2.63 -5.12 9.47
C TRP A 162 1.61 -6.26 9.56
N ASP A 163 1.62 -7.05 10.64
CA ASP A 163 0.69 -8.15 10.84
C ASP A 163 -0.79 -7.71 10.78
N SER A 164 -1.12 -6.54 11.34
CA SER A 164 -2.49 -5.99 11.26
C SER A 164 -2.87 -5.62 9.83
N VAL A 165 -1.94 -5.05 9.07
CA VAL A 165 -2.12 -4.73 7.65
C VAL A 165 -2.32 -6.02 6.84
N ARG A 166 -1.44 -7.00 7.02
CA ARG A 166 -1.48 -8.30 6.32
C ARG A 166 -2.81 -9.00 6.52
N ARG A 167 -3.24 -9.17 7.78
CA ARG A 167 -4.52 -9.81 8.11
C ARG A 167 -5.71 -9.07 7.53
N LYS A 168 -5.75 -7.74 7.60
CA LYS A 168 -6.86 -6.95 7.04
C LYS A 168 -6.90 -7.05 5.51
N ALA A 169 -5.74 -7.06 4.84
CA ALA A 169 -5.65 -7.22 3.39
C ALA A 169 -6.21 -8.57 2.93
N LEU A 170 -5.78 -9.66 3.56
CA LEU A 170 -6.24 -11.01 3.24
C LEU A 170 -7.73 -11.19 3.54
N TRP A 171 -8.20 -10.70 4.69
CA TRP A 171 -9.61 -10.70 5.03
C TRP A 171 -10.44 -9.97 3.96
N TYR A 172 -10.01 -8.75 3.59
CA TYR A 172 -10.79 -7.89 2.70
C TYR A 172 -10.85 -8.45 1.27
N VAL A 173 -9.74 -8.95 0.73
CA VAL A 173 -9.74 -9.56 -0.62
C VAL A 173 -10.60 -10.81 -0.66
N SER A 174 -10.60 -11.63 0.41
CA SER A 174 -11.47 -12.80 0.53
C SER A 174 -12.95 -12.39 0.56
N HIS A 175 -13.31 -11.36 1.33
CA HIS A 175 -14.68 -10.82 1.33
C HIS A 175 -15.11 -10.33 -0.07
N LYS A 176 -14.20 -9.72 -0.83
CA LYS A 176 -14.51 -9.30 -2.22
C LYS A 176 -14.59 -10.45 -3.21
N LYS A 177 -13.82 -11.52 -3.01
CA LYS A 177 -13.95 -12.77 -3.77
C LYS A 177 -15.31 -13.43 -3.52
N GLU A 178 -15.73 -13.54 -2.26
CA GLU A 178 -17.04 -14.09 -1.87
C GLU A 178 -18.21 -13.27 -2.42
N ALA A 179 -18.04 -11.95 -2.48
CA ALA A 179 -19.00 -11.04 -3.11
C ALA A 179 -18.91 -11.03 -4.65
N HIS A 180 -18.21 -11.98 -5.29
CA HIS A 180 -18.11 -12.11 -6.75
C HIS A 180 -17.59 -10.87 -7.49
N ARG A 181 -16.83 -10.00 -6.80
CA ARG A 181 -16.34 -8.74 -7.37
C ARG A 181 -15.45 -8.95 -8.60
N PHE A 182 -14.70 -10.04 -8.62
CA PHE A 182 -13.61 -10.25 -9.57
C PHE A 182 -13.90 -11.31 -10.64
N ASP A 183 -14.97 -12.10 -10.49
CA ASP A 183 -15.24 -13.27 -11.34
C ASP A 183 -16.42 -13.08 -12.30
N GLY A 184 -17.10 -11.93 -12.23
CA GLY A 184 -18.23 -11.58 -13.11
C GLY A 184 -19.48 -12.43 -12.89
N LYS A 185 -19.55 -13.21 -11.80
CA LYS A 185 -20.74 -14.02 -11.49
C LYS A 185 -21.89 -13.18 -10.96
N ASP A 186 -21.60 -12.05 -10.31
CA ASP A 186 -22.63 -11.09 -9.93
C ASP A 186 -22.78 -10.02 -11.02
N SER A 187 -23.84 -10.16 -11.82
CA SER A 187 -24.18 -9.22 -12.90
C SER A 187 -24.50 -7.79 -12.42
N SER A 188 -24.75 -7.59 -11.12
CA SER A 188 -24.96 -6.26 -10.55
C SER A 188 -23.64 -5.49 -10.33
N ILE A 189 -22.50 -6.19 -10.34
CA ILE A 189 -21.17 -5.62 -10.16
C ILE A 189 -20.54 -5.37 -11.53
N ILE A 190 -20.28 -4.10 -11.84
CA ILE A 190 -19.47 -3.70 -12.99
C ILE A 190 -18.04 -3.49 -12.50
N PHE A 191 -17.12 -4.39 -12.87
CA PHE A 191 -15.71 -4.25 -12.55
C PHE A 191 -15.14 -3.01 -13.25
N ASP A 192 -14.66 -2.05 -12.45
CA ASP A 192 -13.96 -0.85 -12.92
C ASP A 192 -12.53 -0.87 -12.37
N PRO A 193 -11.51 -1.15 -13.20
CA PRO A 193 -10.11 -1.20 -12.77
C PRO A 193 -9.59 0.16 -12.27
N MET A 194 -10.28 1.26 -12.58
CA MET A 194 -9.95 2.60 -12.08
C MET A 194 -10.56 2.88 -10.70
N LYS A 195 -11.41 1.98 -10.18
CA LYS A 195 -12.04 2.06 -8.86
C LYS A 195 -11.77 0.77 -8.07
N PRO A 196 -10.50 0.53 -7.68
CA PRO A 196 -10.17 -0.63 -6.86
C PRO A 196 -10.95 -0.58 -5.54
N ALA A 197 -11.40 -1.75 -5.07
CA ALA A 197 -12.00 -1.87 -3.75
C ALA A 197 -11.01 -1.34 -2.70
N THR A 198 -11.45 -0.41 -1.87
CA THR A 198 -10.58 0.36 -0.97
C THR A 198 -11.10 0.34 0.46
N TRP A 199 -10.30 -0.21 1.37
CA TRP A 199 -10.50 -0.10 2.82
C TRP A 199 -9.58 0.96 3.41
N ASP A 200 -10.10 1.83 4.28
CA ASP A 200 -9.30 2.77 5.05
C ASP A 200 -9.11 2.23 6.48
N MET A 201 -7.92 1.72 6.81
CA MET A 201 -7.65 1.21 8.16
C MET A 201 -7.49 2.32 9.20
N LEU A 202 -7.35 3.58 8.78
CA LEU A 202 -7.23 4.71 9.71
C LEU A 202 -8.60 5.11 10.28
N THR A 203 -9.67 4.84 9.53
CA THR A 203 -11.06 5.04 9.97
C THR A 203 -11.83 3.72 10.16
N ASP A 204 -11.20 2.60 9.85
CA ASP A 204 -11.77 1.25 9.77
C ASP A 204 -13.08 1.18 8.98
N THR A 205 -13.07 1.76 7.77
CA THR A 205 -14.23 1.81 6.89
C THR A 205 -13.89 1.51 5.44
N GLU A 206 -14.83 0.91 4.73
CA GLU A 206 -14.79 0.82 3.28
C GLU A 206 -15.10 2.19 2.65
N THR A 207 -14.24 2.64 1.75
CA THR A 207 -14.37 3.95 1.07
C THR A 207 -14.69 3.82 -0.42
N THR A 208 -14.43 2.67 -1.01
CA THR A 208 -14.84 2.32 -2.37
C THR A 208 -15.15 0.82 -2.36
N PRO A 209 -16.42 0.42 -2.52
CA PRO A 209 -16.81 -0.99 -2.46
C PRO A 209 -16.34 -1.77 -3.67
#